data_AF-A0A7J9RD89-F1
#
_entry.id   AF-A0A7J9RD89-F1
#
_cell.length_a   1.000
_cell.length_b   1.000
_cell.length_c   1.000
_cell.angle_alpha   90.00
_cell.angle_beta   90.00
_cell.angle_gamma   90.00
#
_symmetry.space_group_name_H-M   'P 1'
#
loop_
_entity.id
_entity.type
_entity.pdbx_description
1 polymer ?
#
loop_
_entity_poly.entity_id
_entity_poly.type
_entity_poly.pdbx_seq_one_letter_code
_entity_poly.pdbx_strand_id
1 'polypeptide(L)'
;MPAQIPPEAQSIGRARGRLSASSLTTFLRCEKQWFLNYRIGLRGPLSPHQVMGIEVEDAFCSILMHRAPAVNSFEELESWLHSLIEEHAEKALLSGKETFENSLWHEGDFDEYFNTENVSQMLENGIALQLEEVKNCFNAKGGIHEFTIPAPCWDSPPHFTQPEKANSMISWKDEPHQFSQEITWQDAWEIARPWVKDPRNPEPQRMYHPKRWAAGECDLVLRWDGKTRIVDIKMGDGGGKFASSLDAQLNFYAWLWNETHEEKCYGLEGWYLTNGLRKIVEVNPQETEEYRDVYDRMKSWNCDSTLPLESPCDGEAGGCHWCSLEEIPYEIPQITMPCEPLSAIPSRVNVKGRLQGAWGPLPNHYGEMVLGAMIQAGDKMVTLEESQPGAFPSMHDSPQDEVIITGALPGVWRRQARLYLDENSAILADSDASLTRMGMLRTKANVEGTVLSCSKRDGKRSDGRPWSMMSFHLWDGERVAEVVAFGSAINGTILSIRPGMNVKLTSAELGWREGLVQLRIDSRTTRIEIKSKA
;
A
#
# COMPACT_ATOMS: atom_id res chain seq x y z
N MET A 1 13.33 15.77 7.13
CA MET A 1 13.66 14.52 6.42
C MET A 1 12.39 13.94 5.80
N PRO A 2 12.11 14.25 4.52
CA PRO A 2 10.94 13.74 3.80
C PRO A 2 10.91 12.20 3.69
N ALA A 3 12.06 11.54 3.88
CA ALA A 3 12.17 10.11 4.10
C ALA A 3 12.90 9.82 5.43
N GLN A 4 12.40 8.84 6.19
CA GLN A 4 13.00 8.37 7.45
C GLN A 4 13.31 6.88 7.35
N ILE A 5 14.21 6.41 8.22
CA ILE A 5 14.56 4.98 8.31
C ILE A 5 13.28 4.17 8.55
N PRO A 6 12.90 3.24 7.65
CA PRO A 6 11.71 2.43 7.85
C PRO A 6 11.83 1.58 9.12
N PRO A 7 10.74 1.40 9.89
CA PRO A 7 10.74 0.47 11.01
C PRO A 7 11.15 -0.94 10.56
N GLU A 8 11.92 -1.67 11.39
CA GLU A 8 12.46 -3.01 11.08
C GLU A 8 11.41 -4.04 10.63
N ALA A 9 10.13 -3.84 10.98
CA ALA A 9 8.99 -4.60 10.44
C ALA A 9 8.66 -4.15 9.00
N GLN A 10 9.55 -4.42 8.06
CA GLN A 10 9.29 -4.28 6.63
C GLN A 10 8.59 -5.53 6.11
N SER A 11 7.26 -5.53 6.03
CA SER A 11 6.58 -6.35 5.02
C SER A 11 6.20 -5.52 3.82
N ILE A 12 6.51 -6.07 2.65
CA ILE A 12 6.17 -5.57 1.32
C ILE A 12 4.69 -5.91 0.99
N GLY A 13 3.85 -5.88 2.03
CA GLY A 13 2.42 -6.12 1.96
C GLY A 13 1.62 -4.83 2.07
N ARG A 14 0.30 -4.91 1.89
CA ARG A 14 -0.60 -3.82 2.27
C ARG A 14 -0.36 -3.58 3.77
N ALA A 15 0.29 -2.48 4.13
CA ALA A 15 0.58 -2.12 5.51
C ALA A 15 -0.72 -1.72 6.23
N ARG A 16 -1.57 -2.71 6.52
CA ARG A 16 -2.97 -2.55 6.97
C ARG A 16 -3.12 -2.17 8.45
N GLY A 17 -2.00 -1.96 9.15
CA GLY A 17 -1.96 -1.53 10.55
C GLY A 17 -1.45 -0.11 10.77
N ARG A 18 -1.22 0.69 9.72
CA ARG A 18 -0.84 2.11 9.88
C ARG A 18 -1.85 3.01 9.20
N LEU A 19 -2.17 4.12 9.83
CA LEU A 19 -2.93 5.20 9.20
C LEU A 19 -2.05 5.85 8.12
N SER A 20 -2.60 6.01 6.91
CA SER A 20 -2.00 6.77 5.80
C SER A 20 -3.02 7.76 5.26
N ALA A 21 -2.57 8.81 4.55
CA ALA A 21 -3.48 9.79 3.94
C ALA A 21 -4.51 9.14 3.00
N SER A 22 -4.08 8.17 2.18
CA SER A 22 -4.96 7.42 1.29
C SER A 22 -5.98 6.55 2.03
N SER A 23 -5.57 5.91 3.13
CA SER A 23 -6.48 5.13 4.00
C SER A 23 -7.48 6.04 4.70
N LEU A 24 -7.00 7.14 5.29
CA LEU A 24 -7.80 8.17 5.96
C LEU A 24 -8.88 8.70 5.04
N THR A 25 -8.50 9.25 3.89
CA THR A 25 -9.46 9.90 2.99
C THR A 25 -10.45 8.89 2.39
N THR A 26 -10.04 7.64 2.15
CA THR A 26 -10.99 6.59 1.74
C THR A 26 -12.02 6.32 2.82
N PHE A 27 -11.60 6.23 4.08
CA PHE A 27 -12.51 6.00 5.20
C PHE A 27 -13.47 7.17 5.42
N LEU A 28 -12.96 8.41 5.37
CA LEU A 28 -13.78 9.62 5.50
C LEU A 28 -14.82 9.74 4.36
N ARG A 29 -14.48 9.31 3.14
CA ARG A 29 -15.42 9.30 2.01
C ARG A 29 -16.44 8.17 2.11
N CYS A 30 -15.99 6.95 2.38
CA CYS A 30 -16.85 5.77 2.46
C CYS A 30 -16.17 4.66 3.28
N GLU A 31 -16.62 4.48 4.52
CA GLU A 31 -16.07 3.46 5.43
C GLU A 31 -16.25 2.03 4.89
N LYS A 32 -17.36 1.77 4.17
CA LYS A 32 -17.65 0.48 3.50
C LYS A 32 -16.66 0.21 2.37
N GLN A 33 -16.37 1.22 1.55
CA GLN A 33 -15.33 1.14 0.51
C GLN A 33 -13.96 0.89 1.15
N TRP A 34 -13.63 1.61 2.22
CA TRP A 34 -12.39 1.40 2.98
C TRP A 34 -12.30 -0.04 3.49
N PHE A 35 -13.35 -0.55 4.12
CA PHE A 35 -13.39 -1.92 4.64
C PHE A 35 -13.11 -2.95 3.54
N LEU A 36 -13.81 -2.87 2.42
CA LEU A 36 -13.59 -3.78 1.29
C LEU A 36 -12.17 -3.65 0.72
N ASN A 37 -11.67 -2.44 0.51
CA ASN A 37 -10.36 -2.19 -0.11
C ASN A 37 -9.17 -2.52 0.81
N TYR A 38 -9.30 -2.28 2.11
CA TYR A 38 -8.20 -2.32 3.08
C TYR A 38 -8.28 -3.51 4.03
N ARG A 39 -9.46 -4.02 4.43
CA ARG A 39 -9.56 -5.22 5.28
C ARG A 39 -9.68 -6.49 4.44
N ILE A 40 -10.74 -6.62 3.65
CA ILE A 40 -10.95 -7.79 2.76
C ILE A 40 -9.94 -7.79 1.62
N GLY A 41 -9.64 -6.61 1.11
CA GLY A 41 -8.78 -6.39 -0.02
C GLY A 41 -9.42 -6.48 -1.40
N LEU A 42 -10.74 -6.55 -1.43
CA LEU A 42 -11.59 -6.59 -2.61
C LEU A 42 -11.67 -5.17 -3.22
N ARG A 43 -11.11 -5.01 -4.42
CA ARG A 43 -11.08 -3.73 -5.17
C ARG A 43 -11.84 -3.90 -6.48
N GLY A 44 -12.16 -2.80 -7.17
CA GLY A 44 -12.66 -2.81 -8.54
C GLY A 44 -11.56 -3.08 -9.58
N PRO A 45 -11.92 -3.11 -10.89
CA PRO A 45 -10.95 -3.27 -11.96
C PRO A 45 -9.99 -2.08 -12.02
N LEU A 46 -8.79 -2.31 -12.55
CA LEU A 46 -7.84 -1.24 -12.83
C LEU A 46 -8.36 -0.40 -14.02
N SER A 47 -8.34 0.92 -13.89
CA SER A 47 -8.71 1.86 -14.97
C SER A 47 -7.47 2.53 -15.58
N PRO A 48 -7.52 3.02 -16.84
CA PRO A 48 -6.42 3.74 -17.46
C PRO A 48 -5.96 4.94 -16.62
N HIS A 49 -6.90 5.69 -16.03
CA HIS A 49 -6.62 6.87 -15.22
C HIS A 49 -5.84 6.57 -13.93
N GLN A 50 -6.05 5.40 -13.31
CA GLN A 50 -5.30 5.00 -12.13
C GLN A 50 -3.84 4.67 -12.46
N VAL A 51 -3.60 4.08 -13.62
CA VAL A 51 -2.25 3.77 -14.09
C VAL A 51 -1.54 5.06 -14.49
N MET A 52 -2.15 5.85 -15.37
CA MET A 52 -1.54 7.07 -15.86
C MET A 52 -1.34 8.13 -14.79
N GLY A 53 -2.17 8.16 -13.74
CA GLY A 53 -1.91 9.02 -12.59
C GLY A 53 -0.53 8.80 -11.97
N ILE A 54 -0.06 7.55 -11.91
CA ILE A 54 1.26 7.19 -11.38
C ILE A 54 2.35 7.50 -12.42
N GLU A 55 2.15 7.08 -13.67
CA GLU A 55 3.17 7.24 -14.72
C GLU A 55 3.45 8.71 -15.06
N VAL A 56 2.43 9.58 -15.05
CA VAL A 56 2.60 11.02 -15.29
C VAL A 56 3.28 11.70 -14.10
N GLU A 57 2.94 11.31 -12.87
CA GLU A 57 3.61 11.80 -11.66
C GLU A 57 5.10 11.45 -11.67
N ASP A 58 5.44 10.18 -11.96
CA ASP A 58 6.81 9.70 -12.04
C ASP A 58 7.59 10.39 -13.19
N ALA A 59 6.95 10.60 -14.34
CA ALA A 59 7.54 11.34 -15.47
C ALA A 59 7.82 12.81 -15.11
N PHE A 60 6.87 13.48 -14.45
CA PHE A 60 7.06 14.86 -14.00
C PHE A 60 8.19 14.95 -12.97
N CYS A 61 8.19 14.09 -11.94
CA CYS A 61 9.28 14.03 -10.96
C CYS A 61 10.63 13.76 -11.64
N SER A 62 10.66 12.89 -12.65
CA SER A 62 11.88 12.59 -13.42
C SER A 62 12.41 13.80 -14.18
N ILE A 63 11.54 14.67 -14.71
CA ILE A 63 11.94 15.94 -15.33
C ILE A 63 12.58 16.88 -14.29
N LEU A 64 11.96 17.01 -13.11
CA LEU A 64 12.46 17.87 -12.03
C LEU A 64 13.86 17.48 -11.53
N MET A 65 14.21 16.19 -11.61
CA MET A 65 15.51 15.65 -11.20
C MET A 65 16.66 15.96 -12.18
N HIS A 66 16.39 16.48 -13.39
CA HIS A 66 17.45 16.84 -14.33
C HIS A 66 18.23 18.07 -13.87
N ARG A 67 19.53 18.07 -14.14
CA ARG A 67 20.37 19.25 -14.00
C ARG A 67 20.18 20.16 -15.21
N ALA A 68 19.82 21.42 -14.95
CA ALA A 68 19.75 22.41 -16.01
C ALA A 68 21.15 22.66 -16.59
N PRO A 69 21.29 22.90 -17.91
CA PRO A 69 22.52 23.41 -18.48
C PRO A 69 22.75 24.87 -18.07
N ALA A 70 23.96 25.37 -18.30
CA ALA A 70 24.23 26.80 -18.18
C ALA A 70 23.47 27.55 -19.28
N VAL A 71 22.56 28.43 -18.88
CA VAL A 71 21.67 29.20 -19.78
C VAL A 71 21.70 30.68 -19.42
N ASN A 72 21.55 31.54 -20.42
CA ASN A 72 21.70 32.98 -20.28
C ASN A 72 20.37 33.71 -20.02
N SER A 73 19.24 33.03 -20.18
CA SER A 73 17.91 33.60 -20.05
C SER A 73 16.91 32.60 -19.47
N PHE A 74 15.78 33.12 -18.99
CA PHE A 74 14.69 32.28 -18.50
C PHE A 74 14.08 31.47 -19.65
N GLU A 75 13.98 32.06 -20.84
CA GLU A 75 13.43 31.45 -22.04
C GLU A 75 14.29 30.27 -22.53
N GLU A 76 15.62 30.35 -22.40
CA GLU A 76 16.52 29.23 -22.66
C GLU A 76 16.33 28.08 -21.67
N LEU A 77 16.08 28.38 -20.39
CA LEU A 77 15.78 27.35 -19.37
C LEU A 77 14.45 26.64 -19.67
N GLU A 78 13.41 27.41 -19.96
CA GLU A 78 12.07 26.91 -20.30
C GLU A 78 12.12 26.04 -21.56
N SER A 79 12.79 26.51 -22.62
CA SER A 79 13.00 25.75 -23.85
C SER A 79 13.72 24.42 -23.62
N TRP A 80 14.74 24.41 -22.75
CA TRP A 80 15.43 23.19 -22.38
C TRP A 80 14.50 22.21 -21.64
N LEU A 81 13.71 22.65 -20.66
CA LEU A 81 12.75 21.79 -19.98
C LEU A 81 11.71 21.22 -20.94
N HIS A 82 11.21 22.04 -21.87
CA HIS A 82 10.25 21.60 -22.87
C HIS A 82 10.84 20.54 -23.80
N SER A 83 12.15 20.60 -24.10
CA SER A 83 12.82 19.57 -24.90
C SER A 83 12.85 18.19 -24.24
N LEU A 84 12.61 18.09 -22.93
CA LEU A 84 12.54 16.82 -22.20
C LEU A 84 11.14 16.17 -22.26
N ILE A 85 10.09 16.95 -22.56
CA ILE A 85 8.69 16.53 -22.39
C ILE A 85 8.35 15.31 -23.23
N GLU A 86 8.65 15.35 -24.54
CA GLU A 86 8.25 14.31 -25.50
C GLU A 86 8.76 12.93 -25.09
N GLU A 87 10.06 12.82 -24.76
CA GLU A 87 10.67 11.55 -24.34
C GLU A 87 10.04 10.98 -23.06
N HIS A 88 9.77 11.84 -22.07
CA HIS A 88 9.16 11.40 -20.81
C HIS A 88 7.68 11.05 -20.97
N ALA A 89 6.93 11.78 -21.81
CA ALA A 89 5.54 11.48 -22.14
C ALA A 89 5.40 10.13 -22.85
N GLU A 90 6.25 9.86 -23.85
CA GLU A 90 6.26 8.57 -24.57
C GLU A 90 6.57 7.40 -23.64
N LYS A 91 7.54 7.56 -22.73
CA LYS A 91 7.88 6.53 -21.75
C LYS A 91 6.73 6.26 -20.78
N ALA A 92 6.10 7.31 -20.26
CA ALA A 92 4.95 7.20 -19.36
C ALA A 92 3.78 6.48 -20.05
N LEU A 93 3.48 6.82 -21.30
CA LEU A 93 2.44 6.16 -22.08
C LEU A 93 2.73 4.69 -22.35
N LEU A 94 3.95 4.37 -22.77
CA LEU A 94 4.34 2.99 -23.05
C LEU A 94 4.25 2.12 -21.79
N SER A 95 4.82 2.61 -20.68
CA SER A 95 4.80 1.94 -19.38
C SER A 95 3.37 1.79 -18.84
N GLY A 96 2.56 2.85 -18.95
CA GLY A 96 1.17 2.84 -18.52
C GLY A 96 0.31 1.88 -19.33
N LYS A 97 0.48 1.85 -20.66
CA LYS A 97 -0.23 0.93 -21.54
C LYS A 97 0.15 -0.52 -21.23
N GLU A 98 1.45 -0.80 -21.10
CA GLU A 98 1.95 -2.13 -20.73
C GLU A 98 1.37 -2.58 -19.38
N THR A 99 1.34 -1.70 -18.38
CA THR A 99 0.80 -2.00 -17.04
C THR A 99 -0.70 -2.26 -17.09
N PHE A 100 -1.45 -1.46 -17.85
CA PHE A 100 -2.89 -1.62 -18.01
C PHE A 100 -3.26 -2.92 -18.72
N GLU A 101 -2.68 -3.17 -19.90
CA GLU A 101 -2.98 -4.35 -20.73
C GLU A 101 -2.55 -5.67 -20.07
N ASN A 102 -1.43 -5.66 -19.32
CA ASN A 102 -0.95 -6.84 -18.59
C ASN A 102 -1.66 -7.06 -17.24
N SER A 103 -2.50 -6.12 -16.78
CA SER A 103 -3.30 -6.32 -15.57
C SER A 103 -4.26 -7.50 -15.77
N LEU A 104 -4.35 -8.36 -14.75
CA LEU A 104 -5.26 -9.51 -14.78
C LEU A 104 -6.74 -9.10 -14.85
N TRP A 105 -7.06 -7.90 -14.39
CA TRP A 105 -8.42 -7.37 -14.44
C TRP A 105 -8.38 -5.85 -14.55
N HIS A 106 -8.91 -5.35 -15.67
CA HIS A 106 -8.92 -3.96 -16.04
C HIS A 106 -10.21 -3.63 -16.81
N GLU A 107 -10.59 -2.36 -16.85
CA GLU A 107 -11.77 -1.86 -17.54
C GLU A 107 -11.50 -0.46 -18.12
N GLY A 108 -12.04 -0.18 -19.30
CA GLY A 108 -11.84 1.05 -20.06
C GLY A 108 -10.94 0.86 -21.27
N ASP A 109 -10.94 1.85 -22.16
CA ASP A 109 -10.04 1.91 -23.32
C ASP A 109 -8.89 2.88 -23.02
N PHE A 110 -7.65 2.38 -23.03
CA PHE A 110 -6.48 3.21 -22.73
C PHE A 110 -6.26 4.30 -23.78
N ASP A 111 -6.41 3.94 -25.07
CA ASP A 111 -6.10 4.82 -26.19
C ASP A 111 -7.20 5.88 -26.41
N GLU A 112 -8.39 5.70 -25.83
CA GLU A 112 -9.46 6.72 -25.80
C GLU A 112 -9.09 7.90 -24.89
N TYR A 113 -8.39 7.63 -23.78
CA TYR A 113 -8.11 8.64 -22.76
C TYR A 113 -6.73 9.27 -22.86
N PHE A 114 -5.73 8.54 -23.34
CA PHE A 114 -4.33 8.98 -23.27
C PHE A 114 -3.61 8.88 -24.61
N ASN A 115 -2.91 9.95 -24.96
CA ASN A 115 -2.03 10.02 -26.12
C ASN A 115 -0.85 10.94 -25.82
N THR A 116 0.15 10.97 -26.70
CA THR A 116 1.39 11.74 -26.46
C THR A 116 1.11 13.22 -26.28
N GLU A 117 0.16 13.79 -27.02
CA GLU A 117 -0.19 15.21 -26.94
C GLU A 117 -0.75 15.58 -25.56
N ASN A 118 -1.73 14.84 -25.06
CA ASN A 118 -2.37 15.18 -23.79
C ASN A 118 -1.45 14.93 -22.58
N VAL A 119 -0.63 13.87 -22.61
CA VAL A 119 0.38 13.64 -21.57
C VAL A 119 1.47 14.70 -21.62
N SER A 120 1.91 15.11 -22.81
CA SER A 120 2.89 16.20 -22.96
C SER A 120 2.34 17.51 -22.39
N GLN A 121 1.07 17.82 -22.64
CA GLN A 121 0.41 19.00 -22.07
C GLN A 121 0.37 18.95 -20.54
N MET A 122 0.14 17.77 -19.94
CA MET A 122 0.17 17.60 -18.49
C MET A 122 1.55 17.89 -17.90
N LEU A 123 2.62 17.41 -18.56
CA LEU A 123 3.99 17.67 -18.14
C LEU A 123 4.36 19.15 -18.31
N GLU A 124 3.96 19.78 -19.42
CA GLU A 124 4.14 21.22 -19.66
C GLU A 124 3.49 22.06 -18.55
N ASN A 125 2.25 21.73 -18.18
CA ASN A 125 1.53 22.40 -17.10
C ASN A 125 2.25 22.27 -15.74
N GLY A 126 2.78 21.08 -15.43
CA GLY A 126 3.58 20.87 -14.22
C GLY A 126 4.90 21.66 -14.24
N ILE A 127 5.57 21.70 -15.39
CA ILE A 127 6.80 22.47 -15.59
C ILE A 127 6.53 23.96 -15.40
N ALA A 128 5.42 24.49 -15.92
CA ALA A 128 5.02 25.88 -15.72
C ALA A 128 4.89 26.23 -14.23
N LEU A 129 4.26 25.37 -13.43
CA LEU A 129 4.14 25.54 -11.97
C LEU A 129 5.52 25.56 -11.28
N GLN A 130 6.44 24.67 -11.66
CA GLN A 130 7.79 24.69 -11.12
C GLN A 130 8.58 25.93 -11.56
N LEU A 131 8.42 26.38 -12.81
CA LEU A 131 9.10 27.55 -13.33
C LEU A 131 8.71 28.84 -12.59
N GLU A 132 7.51 28.90 -12.00
CA GLU A 132 7.14 29.98 -11.07
C GLU A 132 8.05 29.99 -9.83
N GLU A 133 8.34 28.82 -9.24
CA GLU A 133 9.25 28.69 -8.09
C GLU A 133 10.67 29.13 -8.46
N VAL A 134 11.14 28.75 -9.65
CA VAL A 134 12.46 29.11 -10.18
C VAL A 134 12.57 30.62 -10.38
N LYS A 135 11.56 31.25 -10.99
CA LYS A 135 11.46 32.71 -11.14
C LYS A 135 11.52 33.40 -9.79
N ASN A 136 10.75 32.92 -8.82
CA ASN A 136 10.73 33.47 -7.47
C ASN A 136 12.10 33.35 -6.78
N CYS A 137 12.77 32.20 -6.90
CA CYS A 137 14.11 31.98 -6.38
C CYS A 137 15.16 32.90 -7.01
N PHE A 138 15.14 33.04 -8.33
CA PHE A 138 16.05 33.94 -9.04
C PHE A 138 15.85 35.40 -8.58
N ASN A 139 14.60 35.86 -8.51
CA ASN A 139 14.26 37.21 -8.06
C ASN A 139 14.64 37.47 -6.59
N ALA A 140 14.61 36.43 -5.75
CA ALA A 140 15.07 36.48 -4.36
C ALA A 140 16.61 36.45 -4.22
N LYS A 141 17.34 36.32 -5.33
CA LYS A 141 18.80 36.11 -5.37
C LYS A 141 19.23 34.84 -4.65
N GLY A 142 18.45 33.77 -4.84
CA GLY A 142 18.71 32.44 -4.28
C GLY A 142 17.85 32.12 -3.05
N GLY A 143 18.27 31.10 -2.32
CA GLY A 143 17.54 30.53 -1.19
C GLY A 143 18.36 29.45 -0.48
N ILE A 144 17.71 28.77 0.47
CA ILE A 144 18.30 27.63 1.19
C ILE A 144 18.41 26.44 0.23
N HIS A 145 19.60 25.87 0.12
CA HIS A 145 19.89 24.75 -0.79
C HIS A 145 20.75 23.64 -0.15
N GLU A 146 21.16 23.81 1.11
CA GLU A 146 21.82 22.76 1.89
C GLU A 146 20.81 22.08 2.81
N PHE A 147 20.56 20.80 2.58
CA PHE A 147 19.62 20.00 3.36
C PHE A 147 20.21 18.64 3.71
N THR A 148 19.88 18.11 4.88
CA THR A 148 20.33 16.77 5.32
C THR A 148 19.88 15.65 4.37
N ILE A 149 18.67 15.76 3.80
CA ILE A 149 18.26 15.04 2.60
C ILE A 149 18.15 16.05 1.46
N PRO A 150 19.06 16.01 0.47
CA PRO A 150 19.01 16.89 -0.69
C PRO A 150 17.86 16.51 -1.62
N ALA A 151 17.46 17.42 -2.49
CA ALA A 151 16.58 17.10 -3.60
C ALA A 151 17.26 16.07 -4.53
N PRO A 152 16.58 14.99 -4.95
CA PRO A 152 17.17 14.04 -5.87
C PRO A 152 17.57 14.68 -7.20
N CYS A 153 18.71 14.23 -7.74
CA CYS A 153 19.22 14.66 -9.04
C CYS A 153 19.80 13.47 -9.80
N TRP A 154 19.59 13.38 -11.11
CA TRP A 154 20.13 12.31 -11.95
C TRP A 154 21.67 12.25 -11.96
N ASP A 155 22.32 13.40 -11.78
CA ASP A 155 23.79 13.52 -11.74
C ASP A 155 24.38 13.41 -10.33
N SER A 156 23.58 13.03 -9.34
CA SER A 156 24.02 12.76 -7.97
C SER A 156 23.54 11.40 -7.48
N PRO A 157 24.24 10.77 -6.51
CA PRO A 157 23.82 9.49 -5.96
C PRO A 157 22.45 9.60 -5.27
N PRO A 158 21.58 8.58 -5.39
CA PRO A 158 20.35 8.51 -4.60
C PRO A 158 20.66 8.54 -3.11
N HIS A 159 19.81 9.20 -2.33
CA HIS A 159 19.91 9.15 -0.87
C HIS A 159 19.24 7.87 -0.34
N PHE A 160 20.03 6.97 0.25
CA PHE A 160 19.54 5.76 0.93
C PHE A 160 19.46 6.00 2.44
N THR A 161 18.33 5.67 3.05
CA THR A 161 18.16 5.74 4.51
C THR A 161 18.90 4.60 5.22
N GLN A 162 19.14 3.48 4.52
CA GLN A 162 19.91 2.34 4.99
C GLN A 162 21.06 2.02 4.01
N PRO A 163 22.10 2.87 3.92
CA PRO A 163 23.14 2.77 2.91
C PRO A 163 23.89 1.42 2.92
N GLU A 164 23.95 0.74 4.06
CA GLU A 164 24.54 -0.59 4.21
C GLU A 164 23.75 -1.71 3.50
N LYS A 165 22.48 -1.46 3.18
CA LYS A 165 21.61 -2.39 2.42
C LYS A 165 21.54 -2.05 0.94
N ALA A 166 22.05 -0.88 0.54
CA ALA A 166 22.06 -0.47 -0.86
C ALA A 166 22.92 -1.43 -1.70
N ASN A 167 22.54 -1.61 -2.97
CA ASN A 167 23.29 -2.48 -3.88
C ASN A 167 24.64 -1.83 -4.25
N SER A 168 25.72 -2.28 -3.61
CA SER A 168 27.08 -1.78 -3.82
C SER A 168 27.65 -2.06 -5.22
N MET A 169 26.95 -2.82 -6.07
CA MET A 169 27.38 -3.10 -7.45
C MET A 169 26.94 -2.03 -8.45
N ILE A 170 26.11 -1.07 -8.04
CA ILE A 170 25.65 0.03 -8.91
C ILE A 170 26.49 1.27 -8.62
N SER A 171 27.19 1.79 -9.63
CA SER A 171 27.88 3.08 -9.57
C SER A 171 26.95 4.20 -10.04
N TRP A 172 26.88 5.27 -9.25
CA TRP A 172 26.10 6.47 -9.58
C TRP A 172 27.02 7.60 -10.03
N LYS A 173 26.51 8.49 -10.87
CA LYS A 173 27.17 9.79 -11.10
C LYS A 173 27.22 10.57 -9.78
N ASP A 174 28.28 11.35 -9.61
CA ASP A 174 28.47 12.21 -8.45
C ASP A 174 29.12 13.53 -8.88
N GLU A 175 28.33 14.32 -9.62
CA GLU A 175 28.74 15.60 -10.16
C GLU A 175 27.98 16.71 -9.39
N PRO A 176 28.54 17.27 -8.31
CA PRO A 176 27.86 18.29 -7.52
C PRO A 176 27.75 19.61 -8.30
N HIS A 177 26.62 20.30 -8.14
CA HIS A 177 26.42 21.61 -8.77
C HIS A 177 27.38 22.64 -8.18
N GLN A 178 27.95 23.48 -9.03
CA GLN A 178 28.86 24.56 -8.61
C GLN A 178 28.10 25.88 -8.68
N PHE A 179 27.70 26.39 -7.52
CA PHE A 179 26.96 27.64 -7.44
C PHE A 179 27.82 28.84 -7.84
N SER A 180 27.26 29.69 -8.68
CA SER A 180 27.91 30.94 -9.10
C SER A 180 27.91 31.99 -7.97
N GLN A 181 28.81 32.97 -8.06
CA GLN A 181 28.82 34.11 -7.10
C GLN A 181 27.54 34.95 -7.21
N GLU A 182 27.08 35.17 -8.44
CA GLU A 182 25.77 35.76 -8.72
C GLU A 182 24.85 34.64 -9.21
N ILE A 183 23.65 34.55 -8.63
CA ILE A 183 22.69 33.50 -8.95
C ILE A 183 22.29 33.57 -10.42
N THR A 184 22.57 32.50 -11.15
CA THR A 184 22.14 32.28 -12.53
C THR A 184 20.78 31.56 -12.58
N TRP A 185 20.19 31.42 -13.76
CA TRP A 185 18.98 30.61 -13.95
C TRP A 185 19.22 29.12 -13.66
N GLN A 186 20.42 28.62 -13.94
CA GLN A 186 20.82 27.27 -13.56
C GLN A 186 20.88 27.12 -12.03
N ASP A 187 21.47 28.09 -11.32
CA ASP A 187 21.50 28.09 -9.86
C ASP A 187 20.10 28.16 -9.27
N ALA A 188 19.22 29.01 -9.82
CA ALA A 188 17.85 29.13 -9.37
C ALA A 188 17.05 27.84 -9.56
N TRP A 189 17.26 27.11 -10.67
CA TRP A 189 16.69 25.78 -10.87
C TRP A 189 17.17 24.79 -9.80
N GLU A 190 18.47 24.73 -9.54
CA GLU A 190 19.06 23.81 -8.56
C GLU A 190 18.59 24.13 -7.13
N ILE A 191 18.47 25.41 -6.77
CA ILE A 191 17.99 25.86 -5.45
C ILE A 191 16.49 25.59 -5.29
N ALA A 192 15.68 25.91 -6.31
CA ALA A 192 14.23 25.76 -6.27
C ALA A 192 13.76 24.32 -6.51
N ARG A 193 14.66 23.39 -6.91
CA ARG A 193 14.32 21.99 -7.14
C ARG A 193 13.70 21.39 -5.86
N PRO A 194 12.45 20.90 -5.92
CA PRO A 194 11.83 20.28 -4.77
C PRO A 194 12.50 18.94 -4.46
N TRP A 195 12.37 18.50 -3.20
CA TRP A 195 12.55 17.08 -2.95
C TRP A 195 11.38 16.33 -3.59
N VAL A 196 11.69 15.30 -4.38
CA VAL A 196 10.74 14.36 -4.97
C VAL A 196 11.07 12.94 -4.50
N LYS A 197 10.16 12.01 -4.72
CA LYS A 197 10.49 10.58 -4.62
C LYS A 197 11.53 10.20 -5.68
N ASP A 198 12.62 9.57 -5.25
CA ASP A 198 13.67 9.10 -6.16
C ASP A 198 13.37 7.65 -6.62
N PRO A 199 13.02 7.40 -7.90
CA PRO A 199 12.69 6.06 -8.38
C PRO A 199 13.90 5.10 -8.36
N ARG A 200 15.13 5.61 -8.23
CA ARG A 200 16.35 4.80 -8.10
C ARG A 200 16.51 4.21 -6.71
N ASN A 201 15.85 4.77 -5.69
CA ASN A 201 15.87 4.26 -4.33
C ASN A 201 14.70 3.27 -4.10
N PRO A 202 14.97 1.95 -3.95
CA PRO A 202 13.94 0.94 -3.73
C PRO A 202 13.39 0.91 -2.30
N GLU A 203 13.97 1.68 -1.38
CA GLU A 203 13.49 1.82 -0.02
C GLU A 203 12.19 2.64 0.03
N PRO A 204 11.26 2.35 0.95
CA PRO A 204 10.11 3.21 1.17
C PRO A 204 10.53 4.62 1.62
N GLN A 205 10.26 5.64 0.80
CA GLN A 205 10.60 7.04 1.06
C GLN A 205 9.46 7.74 1.81
N ARG A 206 9.34 7.45 3.11
CA ARG A 206 8.18 7.85 3.93
C ARG A 206 8.57 8.53 5.23
N MET A 207 7.66 9.36 5.71
CA MET A 207 7.60 9.80 7.11
C MET A 207 6.90 8.73 7.95
N TYR A 208 7.38 8.49 9.16
CA TYR A 208 6.78 7.56 10.11
C TYR A 208 6.56 8.27 11.44
N HIS A 209 5.31 8.24 11.93
CA HIS A 209 5.02 8.77 13.27
C HIS A 209 5.92 8.08 14.31
N PRO A 210 6.45 8.76 15.35
CA PRO A 210 7.41 8.17 16.29
C PRO A 210 6.93 6.86 16.95
N LYS A 211 5.62 6.79 17.25
CA LYS A 211 4.94 5.58 17.76
C LYS A 211 4.53 4.54 16.68
N ARG A 212 4.95 4.72 15.43
CA ARG A 212 4.83 3.78 14.28
C ARG A 212 3.42 3.37 13.84
N TRP A 213 2.37 4.07 14.28
CA TRP A 213 0.97 3.80 13.92
C TRP A 213 0.47 4.60 12.71
N ALA A 214 1.25 5.56 12.20
CA ALA A 214 0.94 6.32 10.99
C ALA A 214 2.18 6.48 10.11
N ALA A 215 1.96 6.58 8.80
CA ALA A 215 3.00 6.83 7.81
C ALA A 215 2.45 7.58 6.58
N GLY A 216 3.30 8.37 5.92
CA GLY A 216 2.95 9.17 4.75
C GLY A 216 4.12 9.25 3.77
N GLU A 217 3.79 9.28 2.49
CA GLU A 217 4.74 9.45 1.38
C GLU A 217 4.36 10.77 0.71
N CYS A 218 5.28 11.74 0.67
CA CYS A 218 5.04 13.00 -0.04
C CYS A 218 5.48 12.85 -1.49
N ASP A 219 4.79 13.52 -2.41
CA ASP A 219 5.19 13.56 -3.82
C ASP A 219 6.30 14.61 -3.99
N LEU A 220 6.07 15.80 -3.44
CA LEU A 220 6.91 16.98 -3.58
C LEU A 220 7.05 17.74 -2.25
N VAL A 221 8.26 18.22 -1.94
CA VAL A 221 8.52 19.11 -0.81
C VAL A 221 9.41 20.28 -1.24
N LEU A 222 8.82 21.49 -1.29
CA LEU A 222 9.52 22.75 -1.55
C LEU A 222 10.03 23.34 -0.24
N ARG A 223 11.29 23.80 -0.23
CA ARG A 223 11.95 24.32 0.99
C ARG A 223 12.90 25.49 0.73
N TRP A 224 13.02 25.92 -0.52
CA TRP A 224 14.07 26.84 -0.97
C TRP A 224 13.98 28.23 -0.33
N ASP A 225 12.77 28.68 -0.01
CA ASP A 225 12.51 30.00 0.61
C ASP A 225 12.54 29.97 2.15
N GLY A 226 12.98 28.85 2.74
CA GLY A 226 13.00 28.62 4.18
C GLY A 226 11.64 28.27 4.80
N LYS A 227 10.59 28.12 3.97
CA LYS A 227 9.28 27.65 4.41
C LYS A 227 8.97 26.31 3.74
N THR A 228 8.93 25.24 4.53
CA THR A 228 8.53 23.93 4.02
C THR A 228 7.08 23.99 3.51
N ARG A 229 6.91 23.71 2.22
CA ARG A 229 5.61 23.44 1.59
C ARG A 229 5.55 22.00 1.10
N ILE A 230 4.46 21.31 1.43
CA ILE A 230 4.18 19.97 0.90
C ILE A 230 3.22 20.13 -0.28
N VAL A 231 3.59 19.53 -1.40
CA VAL A 231 2.84 19.56 -2.64
C VAL A 231 2.44 18.13 -3.00
N ASP A 232 1.17 17.95 -3.37
CA ASP A 232 0.62 16.68 -3.83
C ASP A 232 0.25 16.81 -5.32
N ILE A 233 0.78 15.91 -6.15
CA ILE A 233 0.60 15.95 -7.60
C ILE A 233 -0.70 15.23 -7.93
N LYS A 234 -1.53 15.85 -8.78
CA LYS A 234 -2.76 15.25 -9.26
C LYS A 234 -2.83 15.32 -10.77
N MET A 235 -3.02 14.17 -11.41
CA MET A 235 -3.30 14.14 -12.85
C MET A 235 -4.63 14.83 -13.19
N GLY A 236 -5.65 14.78 -12.33
CA GLY A 236 -6.99 15.33 -12.61
C GLY A 236 -7.07 16.85 -12.77
N ASP A 237 -8.30 17.39 -12.83
CA ASP A 237 -8.60 18.82 -13.06
C ASP A 237 -9.06 19.59 -11.79
N GLY A 238 -9.25 18.87 -10.67
CA GLY A 238 -9.78 19.42 -9.43
C GLY A 238 -11.31 19.39 -9.29
N GLY A 239 -12.05 18.89 -10.29
CA GLY A 239 -13.51 18.80 -10.27
C GLY A 239 -14.07 17.40 -9.95
N GLY A 240 -13.23 16.36 -9.94
CA GLY A 240 -13.68 14.97 -9.74
C GLY A 240 -14.12 14.61 -8.31
N LYS A 241 -14.79 13.45 -8.17
CA LYS A 241 -15.28 12.89 -6.87
C LYS A 241 -14.19 12.75 -5.78
N PHE A 242 -12.92 12.73 -6.18
CA PHE A 242 -11.77 12.65 -5.26
C PHE A 242 -11.20 14.00 -4.85
N ALA A 243 -11.57 15.11 -5.52
CA ALA A 243 -11.00 16.42 -5.27
C ALA A 243 -11.34 16.98 -3.88
N SER A 244 -12.50 16.59 -3.32
CA SER A 244 -12.92 16.93 -1.95
C SER A 244 -12.01 16.34 -0.87
N SER A 245 -11.20 15.34 -1.20
CA SER A 245 -10.30 14.69 -0.25
C SER A 245 -8.91 15.29 -0.17
N LEU A 246 -8.55 16.18 -1.10
CA LEU A 246 -7.20 16.76 -1.15
C LEU A 246 -6.86 17.46 0.16
N ASP A 247 -7.79 18.27 0.68
CA ASP A 247 -7.58 19.06 1.88
C ASP A 247 -7.27 18.17 3.10
N ALA A 248 -8.01 17.08 3.28
CA ALA A 248 -7.76 16.10 4.34
C ALA A 248 -6.45 15.30 4.12
N GLN A 249 -6.10 14.99 2.86
CA GLN A 249 -4.84 14.32 2.50
C GLN A 249 -3.63 15.19 2.84
N LEU A 250 -3.62 16.44 2.37
CA LEU A 250 -2.53 17.38 2.59
C LEU A 250 -2.40 17.76 4.07
N ASN A 251 -3.51 17.97 4.78
CA ASN A 251 -3.46 18.25 6.21
C ASN A 251 -2.98 17.06 7.04
N PHE A 252 -3.26 15.81 6.62
CA PHE A 252 -2.62 14.64 7.22
C PHE A 252 -1.09 14.66 7.03
N TYR A 253 -0.59 15.08 5.86
CA TYR A 253 0.85 15.23 5.65
C TYR A 253 1.45 16.36 6.47
N ALA A 254 0.78 17.51 6.61
CA ALA A 254 1.22 18.59 7.49
C ALA A 254 1.31 18.14 8.95
N TRP A 255 0.29 17.44 9.45
CA TRP A 255 0.30 16.84 10.78
C TRP A 255 1.48 15.89 10.96
N LEU A 256 1.62 14.92 10.05
CA LEU A 256 2.67 13.92 10.16
C LEU A 256 4.06 14.56 10.06
N TRP A 257 4.24 15.58 9.22
CA TRP A 257 5.45 16.36 9.16
C TRP A 257 5.75 17.01 10.52
N ASN A 258 4.77 17.69 11.11
CA ASN A 258 4.89 18.37 12.40
C ASN A 258 5.19 17.44 13.59
N GLU A 259 4.79 16.17 13.51
CA GLU A 259 5.08 15.10 14.49
C GLU A 259 6.47 14.46 14.30
N THR A 260 7.08 14.63 13.12
CA THR A 260 8.31 13.93 12.73
C THR A 260 9.49 14.86 12.50
N HIS A 261 9.27 16.19 12.54
CA HIS A 261 10.25 17.22 12.24
C HIS A 261 10.24 18.34 13.27
N GLU A 262 11.40 18.95 13.48
CA GLU A 262 11.52 20.18 14.27
C GLU A 262 10.93 21.39 13.52
N GLU A 263 11.22 21.50 12.22
CA GLU A 263 10.62 22.51 11.35
C GLU A 263 9.16 22.18 11.03
N LYS A 264 8.29 23.18 11.14
CA LYS A 264 6.85 23.03 10.84
C LYS A 264 6.57 23.10 9.34
N CYS A 265 5.45 22.50 8.94
CA CYS A 265 4.88 22.68 7.61
C CYS A 265 4.17 24.05 7.54
N TYR A 266 4.52 24.88 6.55
CA TYR A 266 4.02 26.25 6.41
C TYR A 266 3.05 26.44 5.25
N GLY A 267 2.98 25.48 4.32
CA GLY A 267 2.08 25.56 3.17
C GLY A 267 1.75 24.20 2.60
N LEU A 268 0.56 24.12 2.00
CA LEU A 268 0.02 22.92 1.38
C LEU A 268 -0.53 23.30 0.00
N GLU A 269 -0.16 22.53 -1.02
CA GLU A 269 -0.62 22.76 -2.38
C GLU A 269 -0.99 21.46 -3.09
N GLY A 270 -2.03 21.50 -3.91
CA GLY A 270 -2.31 20.48 -4.92
C GLY A 270 -1.95 21.02 -6.30
N TRP A 271 -1.08 20.32 -7.02
CA TRP A 271 -0.71 20.68 -8.39
C TRP A 271 -1.45 19.78 -9.37
N TYR A 272 -2.40 20.37 -10.10
CA TYR A 272 -3.23 19.65 -11.07
C TYR A 272 -2.64 19.74 -12.47
N LEU A 273 -2.14 18.62 -12.98
CA LEU A 273 -1.38 18.59 -14.23
C LEU A 273 -2.29 18.72 -15.46
N THR A 274 -3.56 18.29 -15.41
CA THR A 274 -4.47 18.44 -16.57
C THR A 274 -4.65 19.90 -17.00
N ASN A 275 -4.66 20.85 -16.06
CA ASN A 275 -4.99 22.25 -16.32
C ASN A 275 -3.99 23.26 -15.73
N GLY A 276 -2.87 22.81 -15.15
CA GLY A 276 -1.88 23.69 -14.52
C GLY A 276 -2.41 24.43 -13.29
N LEU A 277 -3.46 23.91 -12.63
CA LEU A 277 -4.05 24.58 -11.47
C LEU A 277 -3.19 24.34 -10.22
N ARG A 278 -2.73 25.44 -9.62
CA ARG A 278 -2.18 25.48 -8.26
C ARG A 278 -3.30 25.69 -7.25
N LYS A 279 -3.74 24.64 -6.56
CA LYS A 279 -4.72 24.76 -5.47
C LYS A 279 -3.99 24.94 -4.14
N ILE A 280 -4.10 26.13 -3.55
CA ILE A 280 -3.61 26.39 -2.19
C ILE A 280 -4.59 25.80 -1.18
N VAL A 281 -4.08 25.04 -0.21
CA VAL A 281 -4.84 24.46 0.89
C VAL A 281 -4.42 25.12 2.19
N GLU A 282 -5.42 25.44 3.03
CA GLU A 282 -5.16 25.98 4.37
C GLU A 282 -4.47 24.94 5.25
N VAL A 283 -3.39 25.36 5.91
CA VAL A 283 -2.65 24.53 6.87
C VAL A 283 -3.42 24.51 8.19
N ASN A 284 -4.28 23.51 8.33
CA ASN A 284 -5.09 23.28 9.51
C ASN A 284 -5.17 21.76 9.78
N PRO A 285 -4.03 21.12 10.15
CA PRO A 285 -4.02 19.72 10.51
C PRO A 285 -4.93 19.46 11.72
N GLN A 286 -5.55 18.27 11.76
CA GLN A 286 -6.23 17.82 12.97
C GLN A 286 -5.22 17.50 14.07
N GLU A 287 -5.71 17.45 15.32
CA GLU A 287 -4.89 17.04 16.44
C GLU A 287 -4.56 15.53 16.39
N THR A 288 -3.48 15.14 17.05
CA THR A 288 -3.02 13.74 17.08
C THR A 288 -4.10 12.79 17.60
N GLU A 289 -4.86 13.22 18.60
CA GLU A 289 -5.97 12.46 19.19
C GLU A 289 -7.10 12.22 18.17
N GLU A 290 -7.40 13.18 17.29
CA GLU A 290 -8.46 13.01 16.28
C GLU A 290 -8.05 11.99 15.21
N TYR A 291 -6.81 12.04 14.73
CA TYR A 291 -6.29 11.01 13.82
C TYR A 291 -6.22 9.65 14.50
N ARG A 292 -5.93 9.63 15.81
CA ARG A 292 -5.92 8.41 16.60
C ARG A 292 -7.32 7.81 16.73
N ASP A 293 -8.34 8.62 16.96
CA ASP A 293 -9.73 8.19 17.03
C ASP A 293 -10.18 7.56 15.70
N VAL A 294 -9.80 8.15 14.55
CA VAL A 294 -10.07 7.55 13.24
C VAL A 294 -9.34 6.21 13.09
N TYR A 295 -8.08 6.14 13.50
CA TYR A 295 -7.30 4.90 13.47
C TYR A 295 -7.93 3.80 14.35
N ASP A 296 -8.38 4.14 15.55
CA ASP A 296 -9.00 3.19 16.47
C ASP A 296 -10.38 2.73 15.95
N ARG A 297 -11.18 3.62 15.33
CA ARG A 297 -12.42 3.25 14.60
C ARG A 297 -12.15 2.29 13.43
N MET A 298 -11.10 2.52 12.66
CA MET A 298 -10.68 1.63 11.58
C MET A 298 -10.31 0.25 12.14
N LYS A 299 -9.60 0.20 13.27
CA LYS A 299 -9.21 -1.06 13.92
C LYS A 299 -10.41 -1.83 14.45
N SER A 300 -11.32 -1.15 15.14
CA SER A 300 -12.55 -1.74 15.71
C SER A 300 -13.62 -2.09 14.68
N TRP A 301 -13.39 -1.84 13.39
CA TRP A 301 -14.35 -2.15 12.34
C TRP A 301 -14.65 -3.65 12.27
N ASN A 302 -15.94 -4.01 12.18
CA ASN A 302 -16.39 -5.40 12.16
C ASN A 302 -15.77 -6.21 11.01
N CYS A 303 -15.21 -7.38 11.32
CA CYS A 303 -14.60 -8.30 10.36
C CYS A 303 -15.61 -9.29 9.77
N ASP A 304 -16.76 -8.82 9.28
CA ASP A 304 -17.70 -9.69 8.57
C ASP A 304 -17.45 -9.66 7.07
N SER A 305 -17.23 -10.83 6.48
CA SER A 305 -16.94 -10.97 5.04
C SER A 305 -18.18 -11.18 4.17
N THR A 306 -19.37 -10.97 4.73
CA THR A 306 -20.64 -11.08 4.02
C THR A 306 -20.70 -10.08 2.86
N LEU A 307 -21.12 -10.56 1.68
CA LEU A 307 -21.31 -9.78 0.48
C LEU A 307 -22.52 -10.32 -0.32
N PRO A 308 -23.46 -9.49 -0.82
CA PRO A 308 -23.49 -8.02 -0.75
C PRO A 308 -23.59 -7.50 0.70
N LEU A 309 -23.21 -6.24 0.92
CA LEU A 309 -23.26 -5.64 2.25
C LEU A 309 -24.72 -5.48 2.68
N GLU A 310 -25.04 -5.77 3.94
CA GLU A 310 -26.42 -5.61 4.48
C GLU A 310 -26.99 -4.20 4.27
N SER A 311 -26.11 -3.19 4.38
CA SER A 311 -26.40 -1.82 4.00
C SER A 311 -25.33 -1.37 3.00
N PRO A 312 -25.62 -1.35 1.69
CA PRO A 312 -24.71 -0.76 0.69
C PRO A 312 -24.54 0.76 0.91
N CYS A 313 -23.49 1.37 0.35
CA CYS A 313 -23.42 2.82 0.22
C CYS A 313 -24.17 3.30 -1.04
N ASP A 314 -24.44 4.59 -1.14
CA ASP A 314 -25.08 5.22 -2.32
C ASP A 314 -24.24 5.16 -3.60
N GLY A 315 -22.93 4.85 -3.50
CA GLY A 315 -22.02 4.79 -4.64
C GLY A 315 -21.56 6.17 -5.12
N GLU A 316 -21.91 7.25 -4.42
CA GLU A 316 -21.59 8.60 -4.87
C GLU A 316 -20.14 8.99 -4.58
N ALA A 317 -19.53 8.42 -3.55
CA ALA A 317 -18.14 8.64 -3.22
C ALA A 317 -17.17 8.04 -4.27
N GLY A 318 -16.08 8.75 -4.52
CA GLY A 318 -15.04 8.32 -5.46
C GLY A 318 -14.48 6.93 -5.16
N GLY A 319 -14.56 6.04 -6.17
CA GLY A 319 -14.01 4.69 -6.13
C GLY A 319 -14.91 3.65 -5.45
N CYS A 320 -16.16 3.98 -5.12
CA CYS A 320 -17.15 2.98 -4.76
C CYS A 320 -17.36 2.03 -5.95
N HIS A 321 -17.37 0.72 -5.69
CA HIS A 321 -17.60 -0.31 -6.70
C HIS A 321 -18.40 -1.45 -6.09
N TRP A 322 -17.78 -2.33 -5.31
CA TRP A 322 -18.46 -3.44 -4.63
C TRP A 322 -19.37 -2.98 -3.48
N CYS A 323 -18.99 -1.91 -2.78
CA CYS A 323 -19.69 -1.43 -1.58
C CYS A 323 -21.06 -0.81 -1.84
N SER A 324 -21.38 -0.46 -3.09
CA SER A 324 -22.65 0.14 -3.50
C SER A 324 -23.61 -0.84 -4.15
N LEU A 325 -23.24 -2.12 -4.27
CA LEU A 325 -24.07 -3.13 -4.92
C LEU A 325 -25.05 -3.74 -3.93
N GLU A 326 -26.35 -3.68 -4.26
CA GLU A 326 -27.40 -4.43 -3.58
C GLU A 326 -27.38 -5.91 -3.96
N GLU A 327 -27.00 -6.21 -5.20
CA GLU A 327 -26.86 -7.56 -5.74
C GLU A 327 -25.50 -7.70 -6.44
N ILE A 328 -24.86 -8.86 -6.29
CA ILE A 328 -23.59 -9.16 -6.95
C ILE A 328 -23.87 -9.60 -8.39
N PRO A 329 -23.19 -9.05 -9.41
CA PRO A 329 -23.50 -9.27 -10.83
C PRO A 329 -22.99 -10.62 -11.33
N TYR A 330 -23.13 -11.67 -10.53
CA TYR A 330 -22.75 -13.04 -10.85
C TYR A 330 -23.77 -14.03 -10.26
N GLU A 331 -23.95 -15.16 -10.93
CA GLU A 331 -24.80 -16.23 -10.40
C GLU A 331 -24.23 -16.81 -9.10
N ILE A 332 -25.11 -17.12 -8.15
CA ILE A 332 -24.71 -17.78 -6.89
C ILE A 332 -24.13 -19.16 -7.23
N PRO A 333 -22.87 -19.45 -6.84
CA PRO A 333 -22.22 -20.69 -7.20
C PRO A 333 -22.84 -21.88 -6.46
N GLN A 334 -22.99 -23.01 -7.16
CA GLN A 334 -23.44 -24.24 -6.52
C GLN A 334 -22.26 -24.94 -5.83
N ILE A 335 -22.22 -24.90 -4.49
CA ILE A 335 -21.18 -25.57 -3.71
C ILE A 335 -21.35 -27.10 -3.80
N THR A 336 -20.36 -27.77 -4.38
CA THR A 336 -20.38 -29.24 -4.55
C THR A 336 -19.46 -29.96 -3.56
N MET A 337 -19.84 -31.16 -3.12
CA MET A 337 -18.95 -31.99 -2.31
C MET A 337 -17.58 -32.22 -3.01
N PRO A 338 -16.45 -32.23 -2.27
CA PRO A 338 -16.31 -32.12 -0.81
C PRO A 338 -16.13 -30.68 -0.31
N CYS A 339 -16.54 -29.66 -1.07
CA CYS A 339 -16.46 -28.27 -0.65
C CYS A 339 -17.58 -27.92 0.33
N GLU A 340 -17.31 -26.91 1.15
CA GLU A 340 -18.24 -26.35 2.13
C GLU A 340 -18.33 -24.83 1.94
N PRO A 341 -19.42 -24.19 2.39
CA PRO A 341 -19.49 -22.74 2.49
C PRO A 341 -18.33 -22.16 3.30
N LEU A 342 -17.91 -20.94 2.98
CA LEU A 342 -16.89 -20.21 3.73
C LEU A 342 -17.31 -19.99 5.19
N SER A 343 -18.61 -19.86 5.45
CA SER A 343 -19.17 -19.78 6.81
C SER A 343 -18.94 -21.03 7.66
N ALA A 344 -18.65 -22.19 7.05
CA ALA A 344 -18.33 -23.43 7.75
C ALA A 344 -16.86 -23.51 8.22
N ILE A 345 -15.99 -22.58 7.79
CA ILE A 345 -14.62 -22.51 8.27
C ILE A 345 -14.66 -21.96 9.71
N PRO A 346 -14.19 -22.73 10.72
CA PRO A 346 -14.22 -22.28 12.11
C PRO A 346 -13.34 -21.05 12.25
N SER A 347 -13.95 -19.93 12.66
CA SER A 347 -13.25 -18.67 12.82
C SER A 347 -12.27 -18.72 14.00
N ARG A 348 -12.66 -19.32 15.12
CA ARG A 348 -11.85 -19.38 16.35
C ARG A 348 -11.99 -20.74 17.05
N VAL A 349 -10.91 -21.17 17.70
CA VAL A 349 -10.84 -22.41 18.48
C VAL A 349 -10.34 -22.13 19.89
N ASN A 350 -10.81 -22.94 20.84
CA ASN A 350 -10.30 -22.94 22.21
C ASN A 350 -9.53 -24.23 22.45
N VAL A 351 -8.37 -24.16 23.06
CA VAL A 351 -7.46 -25.30 23.16
C VAL A 351 -6.82 -25.33 24.54
N LYS A 352 -6.54 -26.53 25.03
CA LYS A 352 -5.90 -26.73 26.34
C LYS A 352 -4.56 -27.42 26.16
N GLY A 353 -3.55 -26.94 26.87
CA GLY A 353 -2.21 -27.51 26.83
C GLY A 353 -1.23 -26.72 27.70
N ARG A 354 0.00 -27.19 27.77
CA ARG A 354 1.09 -26.53 28.49
C ARG A 354 1.79 -25.52 27.58
N LEU A 355 1.78 -24.25 27.97
CA LEU A 355 2.53 -23.19 27.29
C LEU A 355 4.03 -23.36 27.57
N GLN A 356 4.85 -23.36 26.53
CA GLN A 356 6.29 -23.60 26.62
C GLN A 356 7.04 -22.77 25.59
N GLY A 357 8.17 -22.20 26.02
CA GLY A 357 9.06 -21.43 25.15
C GLY A 357 8.44 -20.10 24.73
N ALA A 358 9.29 -19.08 24.67
CA ALA A 358 8.98 -17.78 24.13
C ALA A 358 10.13 -17.38 23.21
N TRP A 359 9.81 -16.91 22.02
CA TRP A 359 10.80 -16.39 21.09
C TRP A 359 10.23 -15.25 20.29
N GLY A 360 11.12 -14.63 19.55
CA GLY A 360 10.80 -13.49 18.71
C GLY A 360 11.30 -12.19 19.33
N PRO A 361 11.08 -11.08 18.61
CA PRO A 361 10.32 -11.04 17.38
C PRO A 361 11.01 -11.76 16.19
N LEU A 362 10.26 -12.55 15.41
CA LEU A 362 10.73 -13.24 14.19
C LEU A 362 9.78 -12.95 13.02
N PRO A 363 10.26 -13.00 11.76
CA PRO A 363 9.41 -12.73 10.61
C PRO A 363 8.36 -13.84 10.39
N ASN A 364 7.08 -13.45 10.32
CA ASN A 364 5.97 -14.30 9.91
C ASN A 364 6.01 -14.59 8.39
N HIS A 365 4.97 -15.22 7.84
CA HIS A 365 4.92 -15.56 6.41
C HIS A 365 4.88 -14.35 5.46
N TYR A 366 4.66 -13.14 5.98
CA TYR A 366 4.72 -11.90 5.24
C TYR A 366 6.00 -11.12 5.48
N GLY A 367 6.89 -11.58 6.37
CA GLY A 367 8.10 -10.86 6.77
C GLY A 367 7.86 -9.86 7.91
N GLU A 368 6.69 -9.91 8.56
CA GLU A 368 6.37 -9.02 9.68
C GLU A 368 6.90 -9.63 10.98
N MET A 369 7.52 -8.81 11.82
CA MET A 369 8.18 -9.25 13.05
C MET A 369 7.14 -9.49 14.16
N VAL A 370 6.95 -10.75 14.57
CA VAL A 370 5.93 -11.19 15.54
C VAL A 370 6.53 -12.01 16.68
N LEU A 371 5.88 -11.97 17.84
CA LEU A 371 6.19 -12.85 18.96
C LEU A 371 5.59 -14.25 18.75
N GLY A 372 6.28 -15.27 19.27
CA GLY A 372 5.81 -16.65 19.24
C GLY A 372 6.10 -17.42 20.51
N ALA A 373 5.36 -18.52 20.68
CA ALA A 373 5.47 -19.47 21.77
C ALA A 373 5.04 -20.87 21.29
N MET A 374 5.24 -21.93 22.08
CA MET A 374 4.66 -23.25 21.79
C MET A 374 3.58 -23.60 22.81
N ILE A 375 2.56 -24.35 22.38
CA ILE A 375 1.65 -25.06 23.27
C ILE A 375 1.74 -26.56 23.00
N GLN A 376 1.80 -27.34 24.09
CA GLN A 376 1.86 -28.79 24.04
C GLN A 376 0.64 -29.43 24.71
N ALA A 377 -0.02 -30.35 24.02
CA ALA A 377 -1.03 -31.22 24.62
C ALA A 377 -0.72 -32.69 24.28
N GLY A 378 -0.30 -33.46 25.28
CA GLY A 378 0.21 -34.82 25.08
C GLY A 378 1.46 -34.84 24.19
N ASP A 379 1.40 -35.57 23.08
CA ASP A 379 2.47 -35.69 22.08
C ASP A 379 2.44 -34.57 21.02
N LYS A 380 1.37 -33.77 20.97
CA LYS A 380 1.20 -32.72 19.97
C LYS A 380 1.77 -31.41 20.45
N MET A 381 2.58 -30.80 19.59
CA MET A 381 3.09 -29.45 19.77
C MET A 381 2.59 -28.57 18.62
N VAL A 382 2.04 -27.41 18.98
CA VAL A 382 1.51 -26.42 18.04
C VAL A 382 2.16 -25.08 18.33
N THR A 383 2.56 -24.38 17.27
CA THR A 383 3.13 -23.04 17.40
C THR A 383 2.03 -22.02 17.62
N LEU A 384 2.23 -21.18 18.64
CA LEU A 384 1.52 -19.93 18.87
C LEU A 384 2.32 -18.80 18.24
N GLU A 385 1.61 -17.88 17.60
CA GLU A 385 2.21 -16.70 16.98
C GLU A 385 1.22 -15.55 17.09
N GLU A 386 1.70 -14.30 17.20
CA GLU A 386 0.79 -13.17 17.01
C GLU A 386 0.24 -13.18 15.57
N SER A 387 -1.04 -12.88 15.42
CA SER A 387 -1.68 -12.76 14.10
C SER A 387 -1.07 -11.65 13.24
N GLN A 388 -0.51 -10.64 13.90
CA GLN A 388 0.24 -9.52 13.33
C GLN A 388 1.13 -8.89 14.43
N PRO A 389 2.14 -8.08 14.07
CA PRO A 389 3.05 -7.49 15.05
C PRO A 389 2.31 -6.74 16.16
N GLY A 390 2.56 -7.12 17.41
CA GLY A 390 1.99 -6.47 18.59
C GLY A 390 0.50 -6.76 18.82
N ALA A 391 -0.07 -7.77 18.16
CA ALA A 391 -1.46 -8.15 18.36
C ALA A 391 -1.72 -8.86 19.70
N PHE A 392 -0.69 -9.47 20.30
CA PHE A 392 -0.83 -10.17 21.57
C PHE A 392 0.51 -10.18 22.35
N PRO A 393 1.04 -9.01 22.76
CA PRO A 393 2.35 -8.92 23.40
C PRO A 393 2.42 -9.66 24.74
N SER A 394 1.29 -9.76 25.45
CA SER A 394 1.15 -10.47 26.73
C SER A 394 1.36 -11.98 26.64
N MET A 395 1.56 -12.54 25.44
CA MET A 395 1.93 -13.95 25.25
C MET A 395 3.17 -14.32 26.08
N HIS A 396 4.16 -13.42 26.12
CA HIS A 396 5.45 -13.66 26.77
C HIS A 396 5.40 -13.45 28.29
N ASP A 397 4.40 -12.73 28.78
CA ASP A 397 4.17 -12.51 30.21
C ASP A 397 3.38 -13.66 30.86
N SER A 398 2.85 -14.58 30.04
CA SER A 398 2.01 -15.68 30.50
C SER A 398 2.84 -16.79 31.17
N PRO A 399 2.34 -17.38 32.28
CA PRO A 399 3.03 -18.46 32.97
C PRO A 399 3.20 -19.68 32.04
N GLN A 400 4.36 -20.33 32.13
CA GLN A 400 4.74 -21.48 31.30
C GLN A 400 4.18 -22.80 31.85
N ASP A 401 2.87 -22.80 32.08
CA ASP A 401 2.11 -23.86 32.75
C ASP A 401 0.94 -24.35 31.89
N GLU A 402 0.10 -25.21 32.48
CA GLU A 402 -1.14 -25.65 31.85
C GLU A 402 -2.12 -24.48 31.74
N VAL A 403 -2.52 -24.17 30.51
CA VAL A 403 -3.39 -23.05 30.17
C VAL A 403 -4.49 -23.47 29.21
N ILE A 404 -5.55 -22.68 29.17
CA ILE A 404 -6.58 -22.69 28.14
C ILE A 404 -6.41 -21.43 27.30
N ILE A 405 -6.17 -21.64 26.01
CA ILE A 405 -6.15 -20.57 25.03
C ILE A 405 -7.54 -20.48 24.43
N THR A 406 -8.19 -19.33 24.57
CA THR A 406 -9.51 -19.08 23.99
C THR A 406 -9.41 -18.14 22.80
N GLY A 407 -10.29 -18.33 21.82
CA GLY A 407 -10.42 -17.39 20.70
C GLY A 407 -9.28 -17.44 19.68
N ALA A 408 -8.41 -18.45 19.69
CA ALA A 408 -7.27 -18.51 18.76
C ALA A 408 -7.71 -18.82 17.32
N LEU A 409 -7.02 -18.26 16.33
CA LEU A 409 -7.28 -18.50 14.91
C LEU A 409 -6.48 -19.73 14.42
N PRO A 410 -7.12 -20.82 13.95
CA PRO A 410 -6.41 -22.03 13.53
C PRO A 410 -5.88 -21.91 12.11
N GLY A 411 -4.60 -22.23 11.88
CA GLY A 411 -4.06 -22.24 10.52
C GLY A 411 -2.82 -23.11 10.35
N VAL A 412 -2.09 -22.90 9.26
CA VAL A 412 -0.89 -23.68 8.93
C VAL A 412 0.21 -22.79 8.40
N TRP A 413 1.46 -23.05 8.74
CA TRP A 413 2.56 -22.43 8.00
C TRP A 413 3.72 -23.41 7.91
N ARG A 414 4.32 -23.52 6.72
CA ARG A 414 5.35 -24.53 6.41
C ARG A 414 4.92 -25.94 6.81
N ARG A 415 3.65 -26.27 6.56
CA ARG A 415 3.00 -27.56 6.86
C ARG A 415 2.91 -27.90 8.36
N GLN A 416 3.13 -26.93 9.25
CA GLN A 416 2.95 -27.07 10.69
C GLN A 416 1.68 -26.34 11.11
N ALA A 417 0.85 -26.99 11.93
CA ALA A 417 -0.33 -26.36 12.50
C ALA A 417 0.08 -25.18 13.38
N ARG A 418 -0.71 -24.11 13.32
CA ARG A 418 -0.49 -22.88 14.08
C ARG A 418 -1.78 -22.37 14.66
N LEU A 419 -1.63 -21.62 15.75
CA LEU A 419 -2.68 -20.86 16.40
C LEU A 419 -2.22 -19.41 16.46
N TYR A 420 -2.97 -18.52 15.80
CA TYR A 420 -2.66 -17.10 15.81
C TYR A 420 -3.47 -16.39 16.89
N LEU A 421 -2.81 -15.55 17.68
CA LEU A 421 -3.43 -14.77 18.75
C LEU A 421 -3.58 -13.31 18.35
N ASP A 422 -4.67 -12.71 18.78
CA ASP A 422 -5.02 -11.30 18.61
C ASP A 422 -5.75 -10.78 19.85
N GLU A 423 -6.21 -9.53 19.83
CA GLU A 423 -6.97 -8.89 20.90
C GLU A 423 -8.26 -9.62 21.31
N ASN A 424 -8.77 -10.54 20.47
CA ASN A 424 -9.95 -11.37 20.77
C ASN A 424 -9.56 -12.75 21.31
N SER A 425 -8.28 -12.97 21.58
CA SER A 425 -7.73 -14.19 22.16
C SER A 425 -7.41 -13.99 23.64
N ALA A 426 -7.34 -15.06 24.41
CA ALA A 426 -6.87 -15.00 25.79
C ALA A 426 -6.07 -16.26 26.17
N ILE A 427 -5.15 -16.11 27.12
CA ILE A 427 -4.44 -17.20 27.78
C ILE A 427 -4.92 -17.22 29.23
N LEU A 428 -5.65 -18.26 29.60
CA LEU A 428 -6.34 -18.37 30.89
C LEU A 428 -5.88 -19.61 31.65
N ALA A 429 -5.91 -19.55 32.98
CA ALA A 429 -5.67 -20.73 33.82
C ALA A 429 -6.86 -21.70 33.80
N ASP A 430 -8.08 -21.17 33.68
CA ASP A 430 -9.33 -21.95 33.62
C ASP A 430 -10.37 -21.25 32.74
N SER A 431 -11.28 -22.02 32.14
CA SER A 431 -12.32 -21.55 31.22
C SER A 431 -13.34 -22.65 30.92
N ASP A 432 -14.62 -22.29 30.91
CA ASP A 432 -15.73 -23.18 30.54
C ASP A 432 -15.90 -23.33 29.00
N ALA A 433 -15.00 -22.77 28.21
CA ALA A 433 -15.10 -22.76 26.76
C ALA A 433 -14.97 -24.17 26.16
N SER A 434 -15.77 -24.49 25.14
CA SER A 434 -15.70 -25.78 24.44
C SER A 434 -14.35 -25.96 23.76
N LEU A 435 -13.65 -27.05 24.10
CA LEU A 435 -12.28 -27.31 23.65
C LEU A 435 -12.22 -28.07 22.32
N THR A 436 -11.32 -27.63 21.45
CA THR A 436 -10.90 -28.33 20.24
C THR A 436 -9.64 -29.14 20.53
N ARG A 437 -9.65 -30.43 20.20
CA ARG A 437 -8.48 -31.30 20.34
C ARG A 437 -7.39 -30.88 19.35
N MET A 438 -6.13 -30.79 19.80
CA MET A 438 -4.99 -30.37 18.95
C MET A 438 -4.84 -31.13 17.63
N GLY A 439 -5.10 -32.43 17.62
CA GLY A 439 -5.03 -33.25 16.40
C GLY A 439 -6.19 -33.01 15.41
N MET A 440 -7.23 -32.27 15.82
CA MET A 440 -8.43 -31.97 15.03
C MET A 440 -8.46 -30.52 14.54
N LEU A 441 -7.36 -29.76 14.71
CA LEU A 441 -7.27 -28.40 14.18
C LEU A 441 -7.49 -28.44 12.67
N ARG A 442 -8.54 -27.76 12.20
CA ARG A 442 -8.76 -27.57 10.78
C ARG A 442 -7.69 -26.61 10.27
N THR A 443 -6.82 -27.10 9.39
CA THR A 443 -5.74 -26.31 8.79
C THR A 443 -5.92 -26.06 7.29
N LYS A 444 -6.94 -26.69 6.70
CA LYS A 444 -7.24 -26.61 5.27
C LYS A 444 -8.74 -26.52 5.05
N ALA A 445 -9.12 -25.96 3.92
CA ALA A 445 -10.51 -25.90 3.46
C ALA A 445 -10.63 -26.41 2.03
N ASN A 446 -11.80 -27.00 1.75
CA ASN A 446 -12.28 -27.24 0.41
C ASN A 446 -13.42 -26.25 0.18
N VAL A 447 -13.27 -25.37 -0.80
CA VAL A 447 -14.23 -24.30 -1.08
C VAL A 447 -14.50 -24.21 -2.56
N GLU A 448 -15.65 -23.66 -2.90
CA GLU A 448 -16.07 -23.42 -4.27
C GLU A 448 -16.77 -22.07 -4.31
N GLY A 449 -16.51 -21.28 -5.34
CA GLY A 449 -17.17 -20.00 -5.48
C GLY A 449 -16.86 -19.29 -6.80
N THR A 450 -17.47 -18.13 -6.98
CA THR A 450 -17.25 -17.24 -8.11
C THR A 450 -16.15 -16.24 -7.78
N VAL A 451 -15.27 -15.98 -8.74
CA VAL A 451 -14.19 -15.01 -8.58
C VAL A 451 -14.77 -13.60 -8.78
N LEU A 452 -14.58 -12.72 -7.80
CA LEU A 452 -15.04 -11.32 -7.88
C LEU A 452 -13.94 -10.38 -8.37
N SER A 453 -12.71 -10.58 -7.92
CA SER A 453 -11.57 -9.75 -8.33
C SER A 453 -10.31 -10.59 -8.44
N CYS A 454 -9.35 -10.15 -9.26
CA CYS A 454 -8.01 -10.72 -9.26
C CYS A 454 -6.95 -9.63 -9.50
N SER A 455 -5.75 -9.86 -8.97
CA SER A 455 -4.61 -8.96 -9.15
C SER A 455 -3.30 -9.72 -9.05
N LYS A 456 -2.26 -9.24 -9.76
CA LYS A 456 -0.89 -9.71 -9.66
C LYS A 456 0.00 -8.54 -9.31
N ARG A 457 0.94 -8.77 -8.41
CA ARG A 457 1.95 -7.81 -8.01
C ARG A 457 3.30 -8.47 -8.00
N ASP A 458 4.27 -7.75 -8.53
CA ASP A 458 5.67 -8.15 -8.57
C ASP A 458 6.51 -7.02 -7.99
N GLY A 459 7.69 -7.35 -7.48
CA GLY A 459 8.63 -6.34 -7.01
C GLY A 459 9.95 -6.95 -6.59
N LYS A 460 10.82 -6.12 -6.03
CA LYS A 460 12.09 -6.55 -5.44
C LYS A 460 12.09 -6.25 -3.95
N ARG A 461 12.69 -7.15 -3.17
CA ARG A 461 12.96 -6.93 -1.75
C ARG A 461 14.17 -5.99 -1.59
N SER A 462 14.37 -5.49 -0.38
CA SER A 462 15.56 -4.68 -0.03
C SER A 462 16.88 -5.43 -0.27
N ASP A 463 16.87 -6.77 -0.20
CA ASP A 463 18.04 -7.63 -0.51
C ASP A 463 18.20 -7.93 -2.02
N GLY A 464 17.39 -7.28 -2.88
CA GLY A 464 17.40 -7.45 -4.33
C GLY A 464 16.64 -8.67 -4.85
N ARG A 465 16.15 -9.57 -3.99
CA ARG A 465 15.42 -10.77 -4.44
C ARG A 465 14.04 -10.40 -4.99
N PRO A 466 13.65 -10.94 -6.16
CA PRO A 466 12.32 -10.71 -6.69
C PRO A 466 11.25 -11.40 -5.83
N TRP A 467 10.07 -10.81 -5.78
CA TRP A 467 8.88 -11.43 -5.20
C TRP A 467 7.69 -11.22 -6.13
N SER A 468 6.79 -12.21 -6.12
CA SER A 468 5.55 -12.19 -6.88
C SER A 468 4.43 -12.71 -6.00
N MET A 469 3.29 -12.03 -6.06
CA MET A 469 2.06 -12.41 -5.38
C MET A 469 0.90 -12.27 -6.37
N MET A 470 0.10 -13.32 -6.51
CA MET A 470 -1.20 -13.24 -7.15
C MET A 470 -2.27 -13.44 -6.10
N SER A 471 -3.33 -12.62 -6.15
CA SER A 471 -4.49 -12.76 -5.29
C SER A 471 -5.78 -12.71 -6.11
N PHE A 472 -6.80 -13.41 -5.65
CA PHE A 472 -8.17 -13.28 -6.15
C PHE A 472 -9.16 -13.47 -5.02
N HIS A 473 -10.39 -12.96 -5.18
CA HIS A 473 -11.42 -13.03 -4.15
C HIS A 473 -12.51 -14.01 -4.57
N LEU A 474 -12.72 -15.05 -3.76
CA LEU A 474 -13.71 -16.08 -4.01
C LEU A 474 -14.97 -15.78 -3.19
N TRP A 475 -16.11 -15.71 -3.85
CA TRP A 475 -17.44 -15.50 -3.26
C TRP A 475 -18.27 -16.77 -3.38
N ASP A 476 -18.85 -17.24 -2.28
CA ASP A 476 -19.63 -18.49 -2.24
C ASP A 476 -21.15 -18.28 -2.34
N GLY A 477 -21.59 -17.05 -2.58
CA GLY A 477 -22.99 -16.64 -2.55
C GLY A 477 -23.37 -15.81 -1.31
N GLU A 478 -22.58 -15.91 -0.23
CA GLU A 478 -22.84 -15.19 1.02
C GLU A 478 -21.60 -14.44 1.50
N ARG A 479 -20.42 -15.06 1.43
CA ARG A 479 -19.17 -14.56 2.00
C ARG A 479 -18.06 -14.49 0.97
N VAL A 480 -17.08 -13.64 1.25
CA VAL A 480 -15.87 -13.50 0.43
C VAL A 480 -14.64 -13.93 1.20
N ALA A 481 -13.73 -14.64 0.54
CA ALA A 481 -12.40 -14.93 1.07
C ALA A 481 -11.31 -14.53 0.06
N GLU A 482 -10.23 -13.93 0.57
CA GLU A 482 -9.04 -13.66 -0.23
C GLU A 482 -8.26 -14.97 -0.44
N VAL A 483 -7.99 -15.31 -1.70
CA VAL A 483 -7.13 -16.42 -2.09
C VAL A 483 -5.80 -15.86 -2.56
N VAL A 484 -4.68 -16.40 -2.07
CA VAL A 484 -3.34 -15.91 -2.42
C VAL A 484 -2.38 -17.02 -2.83
N ALA A 485 -1.55 -16.72 -3.83
CA ALA A 485 -0.47 -17.56 -4.31
C ALA A 485 0.84 -16.75 -4.37
N PHE A 486 1.94 -17.37 -3.98
CA PHE A 486 3.27 -16.74 -3.92
C PHE A 486 4.28 -17.53 -4.74
N GLY A 487 5.19 -16.81 -5.42
CA GLY A 487 6.33 -17.41 -6.10
C GLY A 487 5.94 -18.61 -6.97
N SER A 488 6.53 -19.78 -6.71
CA SER A 488 6.31 -21.01 -7.48
C SER A 488 4.89 -21.59 -7.40
N ALA A 489 4.03 -21.10 -6.50
CA ALA A 489 2.61 -21.47 -6.50
C ALA A 489 1.85 -20.82 -7.66
N ILE A 490 2.34 -19.70 -8.21
CA ILE A 490 1.73 -18.99 -9.34
C ILE A 490 2.04 -19.76 -10.62
N ASN A 491 1.05 -20.48 -11.15
CA ASN A 491 1.16 -21.27 -12.38
C ASN A 491 0.16 -20.80 -13.44
N GLY A 492 0.20 -21.40 -14.64
CA GLY A 492 -0.68 -21.03 -15.75
C GLY A 492 -2.18 -21.13 -15.42
N THR A 493 -2.60 -22.10 -14.60
CA THR A 493 -3.99 -22.20 -14.13
C THR A 493 -4.38 -20.99 -13.29
N ILE A 494 -3.55 -20.63 -12.30
CA ILE A 494 -3.79 -19.46 -11.46
C ILE A 494 -3.82 -18.18 -12.31
N LEU A 495 -2.86 -17.99 -13.22
CA LEU A 495 -2.81 -16.83 -14.11
C LEU A 495 -3.98 -16.74 -15.09
N SER A 496 -4.69 -17.84 -15.34
CA SER A 496 -5.89 -17.85 -16.20
C SER A 496 -7.18 -17.44 -15.47
N ILE A 497 -7.16 -17.29 -14.14
CA ILE A 497 -8.32 -16.90 -13.36
C ILE A 497 -8.71 -15.44 -13.64
N ARG A 498 -9.99 -15.21 -13.90
CA ARG A 498 -10.63 -13.91 -14.14
C ARG A 498 -11.91 -13.80 -13.32
N PRO A 499 -12.39 -12.58 -13.03
CA PRO A 499 -13.71 -12.38 -12.44
C PRO A 499 -14.83 -13.05 -13.24
N GLY A 500 -15.87 -13.52 -12.56
CA GLY A 500 -16.98 -14.29 -13.13
C GLY A 500 -16.73 -15.80 -13.25
N MET A 501 -15.48 -16.25 -13.15
CA MET A 501 -15.17 -17.69 -13.21
C MET A 501 -15.55 -18.41 -11.91
N ASN A 502 -16.16 -19.59 -12.04
CA ASN A 502 -16.39 -20.49 -10.91
C ASN A 502 -15.16 -21.36 -10.68
N VAL A 503 -14.60 -21.29 -9.47
CA VAL A 503 -13.36 -21.97 -9.09
C VAL A 503 -13.60 -22.84 -7.88
N LYS A 504 -13.14 -24.09 -7.97
CA LYS A 504 -13.10 -25.05 -6.87
C LYS A 504 -11.67 -25.20 -6.37
N LEU A 505 -11.48 -25.00 -5.07
CA LEU A 505 -10.21 -25.16 -4.37
C LEU A 505 -10.32 -26.35 -3.42
N THR A 506 -9.46 -27.35 -3.61
CA THR A 506 -9.36 -28.50 -2.71
C THR A 506 -8.05 -28.42 -1.94
N SER A 507 -8.10 -28.59 -0.61
CA SER A 507 -6.95 -28.51 0.28
C SER A 507 -6.20 -27.18 0.21
N ALA A 508 -6.93 -26.06 0.15
CA ALA A 508 -6.35 -24.72 0.35
C ALA A 508 -5.94 -24.55 1.82
N GLU A 509 -4.76 -23.98 2.06
CA GLU A 509 -4.23 -23.77 3.42
C GLU A 509 -4.90 -22.59 4.11
N LEU A 510 -5.36 -22.77 5.36
CA LEU A 510 -5.96 -21.69 6.14
C LEU A 510 -4.87 -20.73 6.66
N GLY A 511 -5.06 -19.45 6.38
CA GLY A 511 -4.36 -18.32 6.97
C GLY A 511 -5.35 -17.27 7.45
N TRP A 512 -4.85 -16.28 8.19
CA TRP A 512 -5.67 -15.22 8.76
C TRP A 512 -5.01 -13.87 8.58
N ARG A 513 -5.84 -12.85 8.42
CA ARG A 513 -5.43 -11.45 8.23
C ARG A 513 -6.43 -10.53 8.91
N GLU A 514 -6.03 -9.87 10.00
CA GLU A 514 -6.90 -8.97 10.80
C GLU A 514 -8.24 -9.66 11.17
N GLY A 515 -8.18 -10.94 11.55
CA GLY A 515 -9.33 -11.78 11.89
C GLY A 515 -10.10 -12.38 10.70
N LEU A 516 -9.82 -11.97 9.45
CA LEU A 516 -10.45 -12.52 8.25
C LEU A 516 -9.71 -13.74 7.71
N VAL A 517 -10.46 -14.72 7.22
CA VAL A 517 -9.89 -15.92 6.61
C VAL A 517 -9.19 -15.58 5.28
N GLN A 518 -8.01 -16.13 5.10
CA GLN A 518 -7.26 -16.10 3.84
C GLN A 518 -6.94 -17.54 3.41
N LEU A 519 -7.24 -17.86 2.16
CA LEU A 519 -6.96 -19.16 1.57
C LEU A 519 -5.63 -19.11 0.83
N ARG A 520 -4.65 -19.90 1.28
CA ARG A 520 -3.32 -19.93 0.66
C ARG A 520 -3.17 -21.13 -0.24
N ILE A 521 -2.62 -20.88 -1.43
CA ILE A 521 -2.30 -21.92 -2.39
C ILE A 521 -0.92 -22.50 -2.08
N ASP A 522 -0.88 -23.79 -1.72
CA ASP A 522 0.34 -24.57 -1.65
C ASP A 522 0.51 -25.37 -2.96
N SER A 523 1.65 -25.18 -3.63
CA SER A 523 1.90 -25.73 -4.97
C SER A 523 1.89 -27.26 -5.03
N ARG A 524 2.02 -27.94 -3.89
CA ARG A 524 2.05 -29.41 -3.81
C ARG A 524 0.69 -29.99 -3.48
N THR A 525 -0.02 -29.37 -2.56
CA THR A 525 -1.20 -29.96 -1.93
C THR A 525 -2.51 -29.32 -2.34
N THR A 526 -2.53 -28.05 -2.74
CA THR A 526 -3.75 -27.42 -3.22
C THR A 526 -4.05 -27.86 -4.65
N ARG A 527 -5.31 -28.18 -4.94
CA ARG A 527 -5.81 -28.45 -6.30
C ARG A 527 -6.83 -27.38 -6.65
N ILE A 528 -6.73 -26.88 -7.88
CA ILE A 528 -7.57 -25.81 -8.41
C ILE A 528 -8.26 -26.35 -9.66
N GLU A 529 -9.58 -26.23 -9.70
CA GLU A 529 -10.41 -26.60 -10.84
C GLU A 529 -11.25 -25.39 -11.24
N ILE A 530 -11.17 -25.01 -12.52
CA ILE A 530 -11.98 -23.95 -13.11
C ILE A 530 -13.21 -24.62 -13.74
N LYS A 531 -14.39 -24.34 -13.20
CA LYS A 531 -15.65 -24.99 -13.60
C LYS A 531 -16.40 -24.25 -14.71
N SER A 532 -16.21 -22.94 -14.81
CA SER A 532 -16.75 -22.12 -15.91
C SER A 532 -15.66 -21.23 -16.48
N LYS A 533 -15.79 -20.91 -17.77
CA LYS A 533 -15.02 -19.83 -18.38
C LYS A 533 -15.72 -18.50 -18.08
N ALA A 534 -14.91 -17.44 -18.00
CA ALA A 534 -15.38 -16.06 -17.77
C ALA A 534 -16.32 -15.59 -18.87
#